data_AF-A0A1Y6FGS2-F1
#
_entry.id   AF-A0A1Y6FGS2-F1
#
_cell.length_a   1.000
_cell.length_b   1.000
_cell.length_c   1.000
_cell.angle_alpha   90.00
_cell.angle_beta   90.00
_cell.angle_gamma   90.00
#
_symmetry.space_group_name_H-M   'P 1'
#
loop_
_entity.id
_entity.type
_entity.pdbx_description
1 polymer ?
#
loop_
_entity_poly.entity_id
_entity_poly.type
_entity_poly.pdbx_seq_one_letter_code
_entity_poly.pdbx_strand_id
1 'polypeptide(L)'
;MNTHARRLSLPLRLTTIALCATAAVGFSATSASAATPAQPALTAQDHTITDVPGLVNGRELNAVTGLNGQTLNAPRLIRSESLDKISTAGAQTLASEYKVDLVIDLRTPGQVAAKPDVPIPGAQSVNISMFGANGDYSDDTAMYHDLVDKGYVDAATPGPMISAYGQILHLLATHTGGTVLIHCSHGMDRTGTVVDMLDHILGVSESDILHDYLLSNTQLGVNWATPDLLQGTFERDVATKYSGMDSYLSKTIGVTSQDMAALRSRFLISNDASASAITIGGVSVPLDSAATDAGASITLAIPSLAPADVQVVTGNADATSTVTVSGQKVDVTVTAPDRVTTKHYGMTVAKPVIAIAQSDSLTAGASVTLTGSGFTPGSVYQIVVHSTPTVIGQATAGSDGTITASAVLPVDLEAGAHTVFLADSSGNAVSDPLAVTVVAAATTTGTAATTTGTAASATGTDASLAGPSVATGGTRVEQPSAWPAVALGALGLALLGAVVVLYRRTRSTLER
;
A
#
# COMPACT_ATOMS: atom_id res chain seq x y z
N MET A 1 -75.97 -27.30 -43.41
CA MET A 1 -75.91 -28.54 -44.22
C MET A 1 -74.45 -28.96 -44.35
N ASN A 2 -74.16 -30.19 -43.94
CA ASN A 2 -73.17 -31.10 -44.52
C ASN A 2 -71.76 -30.53 -44.79
N THR A 3 -70.76 -30.81 -43.96
CA THR A 3 -70.06 -32.08 -43.73
C THR A 3 -68.69 -32.02 -44.40
N HIS A 4 -67.67 -32.39 -43.61
CA HIS A 4 -66.56 -33.22 -44.01
C HIS A 4 -65.58 -32.66 -45.08
N ALA A 5 -64.31 -33.00 -45.09
CA ALA A 5 -63.43 -33.64 -44.14
C ALA A 5 -62.09 -33.74 -44.88
N ARG A 6 -61.02 -33.66 -44.09
CA ARG A 6 -59.95 -34.66 -44.08
C ARG A 6 -58.93 -34.71 -45.22
N ARG A 7 -57.69 -34.90 -44.74
CA ARG A 7 -56.68 -35.88 -45.19
C ARG A 7 -55.89 -35.42 -46.44
N LEU A 8 -54.61 -35.75 -46.62
CA LEU A 8 -53.64 -36.56 -45.89
C LEU A 8 -52.24 -36.27 -46.49
N SER A 9 -51.20 -36.54 -45.70
CA SER A 9 -49.93 -37.22 -46.07
C SER A 9 -48.97 -36.72 -47.16
N LEU A 10 -47.71 -36.52 -46.70
CA LEU A 10 -46.39 -36.93 -47.28
C LEU A 10 -45.98 -36.38 -48.67
N PRO A 11 -44.73 -36.55 -49.14
CA PRO A 11 -43.41 -36.71 -48.48
C PRO A 11 -42.34 -35.76 -49.12
N LEU A 12 -41.07 -36.06 -48.84
CA LEU A 12 -39.92 -35.98 -49.76
C LEU A 12 -38.93 -34.83 -49.58
N ARG A 13 -37.72 -35.25 -49.19
CA ARG A 13 -36.48 -34.50 -49.11
C ARG A 13 -36.06 -33.99 -50.50
N LEU A 14 -35.63 -32.74 -50.58
CA LEU A 14 -34.57 -32.35 -51.51
C LEU A 14 -33.66 -31.30 -50.84
N THR A 15 -32.43 -31.72 -50.60
CA THR A 15 -31.27 -30.90 -50.27
C THR A 15 -31.00 -29.89 -51.38
N THR A 16 -30.89 -28.61 -51.01
CA THR A 16 -30.18 -27.60 -51.81
C THR A 16 -29.34 -26.78 -50.83
N ILE A 17 -28.03 -26.92 -50.92
CA ILE A 17 -27.05 -26.10 -50.21
C ILE A 17 -27.09 -24.71 -50.83
N ALA A 18 -27.63 -23.73 -50.11
CA ALA A 18 -27.54 -22.32 -50.44
C ALA A 18 -26.59 -21.65 -49.45
N LEU A 19 -25.41 -21.29 -49.95
CA LEU A 19 -24.43 -20.44 -49.30
C LEU A 19 -25.02 -19.03 -49.15
N CYS A 20 -25.50 -18.68 -47.96
CA CYS A 20 -25.92 -17.31 -47.63
C CYS A 20 -24.85 -16.66 -46.76
N ALA A 21 -24.15 -15.68 -47.35
CA ALA A 21 -23.34 -14.72 -46.63
C ALA A 21 -24.27 -13.85 -45.78
N THR A 22 -24.22 -14.01 -44.45
CA THR A 22 -24.91 -13.11 -43.52
C THR A 22 -24.07 -11.86 -43.33
N ALA A 23 -24.53 -10.75 -43.93
CA ALA A 23 -24.13 -9.43 -43.51
C ALA A 23 -24.58 -9.23 -42.05
N ALA A 24 -23.61 -9.10 -41.14
CA ALA A 24 -23.86 -8.76 -39.75
C ALA A 24 -24.34 -7.30 -39.67
N VAL A 25 -25.66 -7.11 -39.67
CA VAL A 25 -26.27 -5.87 -39.19
C VAL A 25 -26.04 -5.84 -37.68
N GLY A 26 -25.13 -4.96 -37.25
CA GLY A 26 -24.85 -4.71 -35.84
C GLY A 26 -26.10 -4.18 -35.15
N PHE A 27 -26.78 -5.05 -34.40
CA PHE A 27 -27.70 -4.61 -33.36
C PHE A 27 -26.84 -3.97 -32.27
N SER A 28 -26.93 -2.64 -32.17
CA SER A 28 -26.53 -1.95 -30.94
C SER A 28 -27.49 -2.43 -29.87
N ALA A 29 -27.03 -3.31 -29.00
CA ALA A 29 -27.76 -3.65 -27.79
C ALA A 29 -27.78 -2.38 -26.93
N THR A 30 -28.89 -1.65 -26.95
CA THR A 30 -29.28 -0.80 -25.83
C THR A 30 -29.33 -1.72 -24.62
N SER A 31 -28.30 -1.67 -23.79
CA SER A 31 -28.30 -2.26 -22.46
C SER A 31 -29.42 -1.61 -21.67
N ALA A 32 -30.56 -2.30 -21.59
CA ALA A 32 -31.59 -1.98 -20.61
C ALA A 32 -30.93 -2.06 -19.23
N SER A 33 -30.89 -0.95 -18.48
CA SER A 33 -30.47 -1.01 -17.08
C SER A 33 -31.44 -1.95 -16.39
N ALA A 34 -30.94 -3.08 -15.88
CA ALA A 34 -31.74 -3.95 -15.03
C ALA A 34 -32.28 -3.10 -13.86
N ALA A 35 -33.58 -3.20 -13.58
CA ALA A 35 -34.15 -2.51 -12.42
C ALA A 35 -33.42 -2.96 -11.15
N THR A 36 -33.05 -2.01 -10.29
CA THR A 36 -32.41 -2.32 -9.00
C THR A 36 -33.33 -3.24 -8.19
N PRO A 37 -32.86 -4.43 -7.77
CA PRO A 37 -33.67 -5.35 -6.98
C PRO A 37 -34.08 -4.70 -5.66
N ALA A 38 -35.34 -4.86 -5.24
CA ALA A 38 -35.80 -4.35 -3.95
C ALA A 38 -35.11 -5.04 -2.76
N GLN A 39 -34.60 -6.26 -2.96
CA GLN A 39 -33.80 -7.02 -1.99
C GLN A 39 -32.49 -7.42 -2.64
N PRO A 40 -31.46 -6.55 -2.63
CA PRO A 40 -30.15 -6.88 -3.18
C PRO A 40 -29.51 -8.02 -2.38
N ALA A 41 -28.73 -8.86 -3.07
CA ALA A 41 -27.98 -9.92 -2.40
C ALA A 41 -26.86 -9.33 -1.56
N LEU A 42 -26.63 -9.93 -0.38
CA LEU A 42 -25.51 -9.55 0.49
C LEU A 42 -24.18 -9.90 -0.17
N THR A 43 -23.19 -9.01 -0.02
CA THR A 43 -21.82 -9.18 -0.45
C THR A 43 -20.85 -9.03 0.73
N ALA A 44 -19.58 -9.38 0.52
CA ALA A 44 -18.55 -9.17 1.53
C ALA A 44 -18.30 -7.68 1.84
N GLN A 45 -18.63 -6.77 0.91
CA GLN A 45 -18.47 -5.33 1.08
C GLN A 45 -19.51 -4.71 2.02
N ASP A 46 -20.61 -5.43 2.28
CA ASP A 46 -21.74 -4.93 3.08
C ASP A 46 -21.53 -5.05 4.60
N HIS A 47 -20.45 -5.73 5.02
CA HIS A 47 -20.03 -5.87 6.42
C HIS A 47 -21.16 -6.18 7.41
N THR A 48 -21.98 -7.19 7.07
CA THR A 48 -23.12 -7.59 7.90
C THR A 48 -22.67 -8.22 9.23
N ILE A 49 -23.34 -7.84 10.30
CA ILE A 49 -23.10 -8.34 11.65
C ILE A 49 -24.06 -9.50 11.91
N THR A 50 -23.52 -10.72 11.96
CA THR A 50 -24.32 -11.95 12.05
C THR A 50 -24.05 -12.78 13.30
N ASP A 51 -23.06 -12.38 14.09
CA ASP A 51 -22.58 -13.04 15.30
C ASP A 51 -23.10 -12.38 16.60
N VAL A 52 -23.93 -11.33 16.49
CA VAL A 52 -24.61 -10.67 17.62
C VAL A 52 -26.03 -11.24 17.78
N PRO A 53 -26.28 -12.13 18.76
CA PRO A 53 -27.56 -12.83 18.83
C PRO A 53 -28.72 -11.88 19.18
N GLY A 54 -29.73 -11.86 18.31
CA GLY A 54 -30.92 -11.03 18.43
C GLY A 54 -30.83 -9.68 17.72
N LEU A 55 -29.69 -9.35 17.11
CA LEU A 55 -29.54 -8.18 16.25
C LEU A 55 -30.00 -8.53 14.82
N VAL A 56 -30.90 -7.72 14.26
CA VAL A 56 -31.26 -7.77 12.84
C VAL A 56 -30.97 -6.41 12.20
N ASN A 57 -30.77 -6.42 10.88
CA ASN A 57 -30.41 -5.24 10.10
C ASN A 57 -29.09 -4.57 10.56
N GLY A 58 -28.23 -5.32 11.26
CA GLY A 58 -26.96 -4.87 11.79
C GLY A 58 -25.83 -4.96 10.76
N ARG A 59 -25.16 -3.85 10.48
CA ARG A 59 -23.95 -3.80 9.63
C ARG A 59 -23.07 -2.61 9.96
N GLU A 60 -21.78 -2.74 9.68
CA GLU A 60 -20.87 -1.60 9.64
C GLU A 60 -21.13 -0.75 8.37
N LEU A 61 -20.41 0.37 8.20
CA LEU A 61 -20.41 1.06 6.90
C LEU A 61 -19.85 0.14 5.80
N ASN A 62 -20.32 0.30 4.58
CA ASN A 62 -19.84 -0.52 3.45
C ASN A 62 -18.37 -0.22 3.15
N ALA A 63 -17.60 -1.23 2.71
CA ALA A 63 -16.21 -1.08 2.26
C ALA A 63 -16.10 -0.60 0.80
N VAL A 64 -16.88 0.42 0.45
CA VAL A 64 -16.98 0.99 -0.91
C VAL A 64 -16.02 2.15 -1.13
N THR A 65 -15.94 2.59 -2.38
CA THR A 65 -15.10 3.74 -2.77
C THR A 65 -15.83 5.05 -2.47
N GLY A 66 -15.19 5.92 -1.70
CA GLY A 66 -15.59 7.28 -1.44
C GLY A 66 -14.72 8.30 -2.20
N LEU A 67 -14.60 9.49 -1.60
CA LEU A 67 -13.98 10.67 -2.18
C LEU A 67 -12.53 10.40 -2.58
N ASN A 68 -12.14 10.90 -3.76
CA ASN A 68 -10.78 10.77 -4.30
C ASN A 68 -10.26 9.31 -4.38
N GLY A 69 -11.15 8.34 -4.51
CA GLY A 69 -10.80 6.92 -4.60
C GLY A 69 -10.41 6.29 -3.26
N GLN A 70 -10.64 6.97 -2.14
CA GLN A 70 -10.41 6.43 -0.80
C GLN A 70 -11.47 5.40 -0.45
N THR A 71 -11.11 4.33 0.25
CA THR A 71 -12.08 3.34 0.74
C THR A 71 -12.67 3.79 2.07
N LEU A 72 -13.95 3.51 2.31
CA LEU A 72 -14.56 3.76 3.60
C LEU A 72 -13.94 2.88 4.71
N ASN A 73 -13.78 3.44 5.90
CA ASN A 73 -13.34 2.76 7.11
C ASN A 73 -14.54 2.15 7.82
N ALA A 74 -14.96 0.98 7.34
CA ALA A 74 -16.17 0.29 7.78
C ALA A 74 -16.33 0.20 9.31
N PRO A 75 -15.33 -0.24 10.11
CA PRO A 75 -15.55 -0.59 11.53
C PRO A 75 -15.83 0.57 12.49
N ARG A 76 -15.98 1.82 12.02
CA ARG A 76 -16.16 3.00 12.89
C ARG A 76 -17.61 3.39 13.15
N LEU A 77 -18.55 2.88 12.35
CA LEU A 77 -19.99 3.14 12.49
C LEU A 77 -20.77 1.88 12.17
N ILE A 78 -21.66 1.49 13.09
CA ILE A 78 -22.62 0.41 12.93
C ILE A 78 -24.01 1.01 12.82
N ARG A 79 -24.79 0.57 11.84
CA ARG A 79 -26.23 0.82 11.77
C ARG A 79 -27.01 -0.46 12.12
N SER A 80 -28.15 -0.31 12.78
CA SER A 80 -29.03 -1.46 13.10
C SER A 80 -30.47 -1.06 13.37
N GLU A 81 -31.34 -2.06 13.54
CA GLU A 81 -32.66 -1.88 14.19
C GLU A 81 -32.51 -1.60 15.71
N SER A 82 -33.63 -1.45 16.43
CA SER A 82 -33.56 -1.26 17.88
C SER A 82 -32.91 -2.43 18.63
N LEU A 83 -32.27 -2.10 19.75
CA LEU A 83 -31.54 -3.07 20.57
C LEU A 83 -32.43 -3.71 21.65
N ASP A 84 -33.75 -3.62 21.52
CA ASP A 84 -34.72 -4.17 22.49
C ASP A 84 -34.77 -5.71 22.48
N LYS A 85 -34.22 -6.34 21.43
CA LYS A 85 -34.27 -7.80 21.21
C LYS A 85 -32.91 -8.49 21.29
N ILE A 86 -31.81 -7.75 21.37
CA ILE A 86 -30.49 -8.38 21.49
C ILE A 86 -30.41 -9.13 22.82
N SER A 87 -29.67 -10.23 22.84
CA SER A 87 -29.38 -10.94 24.09
C SER A 87 -28.30 -10.22 24.90
N THR A 88 -28.16 -10.54 26.19
CA THR A 88 -27.01 -10.08 27.00
C THR A 88 -25.67 -10.49 26.39
N ALA A 89 -25.61 -11.68 25.76
CA ALA A 89 -24.44 -12.12 25.02
C ALA A 89 -24.18 -11.24 23.79
N GLY A 90 -25.22 -10.85 23.06
CA GLY A 90 -25.13 -9.92 21.94
C GLY A 90 -24.62 -8.54 22.36
N ALA A 91 -25.15 -7.99 23.46
CA ALA A 91 -24.64 -6.74 24.03
C ALA A 91 -23.16 -6.85 24.42
N GLN A 92 -22.73 -8.01 24.93
CA GLN A 92 -21.32 -8.27 25.24
C GLN A 92 -20.46 -8.35 23.96
N THR A 93 -20.94 -8.99 22.89
CA THR A 93 -20.26 -9.03 21.59
C THR A 93 -20.08 -7.62 21.01
N LEU A 94 -21.12 -6.78 21.07
CA LEU A 94 -21.03 -5.38 20.63
C LEU A 94 -19.97 -4.59 21.43
N ALA A 95 -19.86 -4.84 22.73
CA ALA A 95 -18.84 -4.21 23.57
C ALA A 95 -17.43 -4.76 23.30
N SER A 96 -17.26 -6.09 23.23
CA SER A 96 -15.94 -6.72 23.20
C SER A 96 -15.37 -6.86 21.80
N GLU A 97 -16.15 -7.25 20.80
CA GLU A 97 -15.64 -7.49 19.45
C GLU A 97 -15.72 -6.21 18.62
N TYR A 98 -16.88 -5.55 18.64
CA TYR A 98 -17.13 -4.34 17.85
C TYR A 98 -16.70 -3.04 18.51
N LYS A 99 -16.30 -3.08 19.79
CA LYS A 99 -15.84 -1.92 20.57
C LYS A 99 -16.82 -0.75 20.55
N VAL A 100 -18.12 -1.05 20.57
CA VAL A 100 -19.16 -0.02 20.65
C VAL A 100 -19.02 0.74 21.95
N ASP A 101 -18.76 2.04 21.85
CA ASP A 101 -18.59 2.93 23.00
C ASP A 101 -19.60 4.08 23.03
N LEU A 102 -20.37 4.25 21.95
CA LEU A 102 -21.48 5.19 21.87
C LEU A 102 -22.66 4.60 21.10
N VAL A 103 -23.84 4.63 21.70
CA VAL A 103 -25.13 4.29 21.08
C VAL A 103 -25.94 5.56 20.87
N ILE A 104 -26.39 5.79 19.63
CA ILE A 104 -27.28 6.88 19.25
C ILE A 104 -28.66 6.28 18.92
N ASP A 105 -29.62 6.46 19.82
CA ASP A 105 -31.00 5.99 19.65
C ASP A 105 -31.86 7.13 19.06
N LEU A 106 -32.36 6.92 17.85
CA LEU A 106 -33.16 7.90 17.10
C LEU A 106 -34.66 7.85 17.38
N ARG A 107 -35.10 6.93 18.25
CA ARG A 107 -36.51 6.74 18.57
C ARG A 107 -37.05 7.85 19.48
N THR A 108 -38.36 8.04 19.44
CA THR A 108 -39.00 8.98 20.36
C THR A 108 -38.97 8.47 21.79
N PRO A 109 -39.04 9.36 22.81
CA PRO A 109 -39.09 8.93 24.21
C PRO A 109 -40.18 7.89 24.51
N GLY A 110 -41.34 8.00 23.86
CA GLY A 110 -42.42 7.02 23.97
C GLY A 110 -42.06 5.64 23.39
N GLN A 111 -41.38 5.61 22.24
CA GLN A 111 -40.89 4.37 21.63
C GLN A 111 -39.82 3.70 22.51
N VAL A 112 -38.89 4.48 23.06
CA VAL A 112 -37.85 4.00 23.99
C VAL A 112 -38.48 3.42 25.25
N ALA A 113 -39.44 4.12 25.85
CA ALA A 113 -40.13 3.64 27.06
C ALA A 113 -40.92 2.34 26.82
N ALA A 114 -41.51 2.18 25.63
CA ALA A 114 -42.26 0.98 25.28
C ALA A 114 -41.36 -0.24 24.98
N LYS A 115 -40.17 -0.01 24.43
CA LYS A 115 -39.21 -1.04 24.01
C LYS A 115 -37.78 -0.61 24.37
N PRO A 116 -37.39 -0.66 25.64
CA PRO A 116 -36.08 -0.19 26.06
C PRO A 116 -34.97 -1.07 25.48
N ASP A 117 -33.86 -0.45 25.08
CA ASP A 117 -32.69 -1.17 24.60
C ASP A 117 -32.02 -1.97 25.71
N VAL A 118 -31.38 -3.08 25.34
CA VAL A 118 -30.43 -3.76 26.22
C VAL A 118 -29.13 -2.93 26.26
N PRO A 119 -28.67 -2.47 27.44
CA PRO A 119 -27.46 -1.66 27.53
C PRO A 119 -26.21 -2.41 27.08
N ILE A 120 -25.37 -1.75 26.29
CA ILE A 120 -24.06 -2.27 25.88
C ILE A 120 -23.04 -1.94 26.98
N PRO A 121 -22.34 -2.94 27.57
CA PRO A 121 -21.36 -2.70 28.61
C PRO A 121 -20.25 -1.73 28.19
N GLY A 122 -20.08 -0.64 28.95
CA GLY A 122 -19.04 0.36 28.71
C GLY A 122 -19.39 1.43 27.67
N ALA A 123 -20.49 1.27 26.93
CA ALA A 123 -20.95 2.28 25.98
C ALA A 123 -21.77 3.39 26.65
N GLN A 124 -21.63 4.61 26.16
CA GLN A 124 -22.56 5.70 26.44
C GLN A 124 -23.80 5.55 25.55
N SER A 125 -24.97 5.92 26.06
CA SER A 125 -26.20 5.95 25.26
C SER A 125 -26.77 7.36 25.24
N VAL A 126 -27.06 7.86 24.04
CA VAL A 126 -27.65 9.17 23.81
C VAL A 126 -28.91 8.99 22.97
N ASN A 127 -30.04 9.48 23.48
CA ASN A 127 -31.28 9.54 22.71
C ASN A 127 -31.36 10.88 21.98
N ILE A 128 -31.28 10.85 20.65
CA ILE A 128 -31.51 12.00 19.77
C ILE A 128 -32.78 11.70 18.99
N SER A 129 -33.94 11.99 19.60
CA SER A 129 -35.22 11.68 18.96
C SER A 129 -35.39 12.44 17.65
N MET A 130 -35.44 11.70 16.54
CA MET A 130 -35.56 12.28 15.20
C MET A 130 -36.85 13.10 15.05
N PHE A 131 -37.94 12.67 15.67
CA PHE A 131 -39.25 13.31 15.56
C PHE A 131 -39.57 14.23 16.75
N GLY A 132 -38.58 14.59 17.57
CA GLY A 132 -38.80 15.34 18.80
C GLY A 132 -39.55 14.52 19.85
N ALA A 133 -40.22 15.17 20.81
CA ALA A 133 -40.79 14.47 21.96
C ALA A 133 -41.96 13.53 21.61
N ASN A 134 -42.84 13.95 20.68
CA ASN A 134 -44.13 13.29 20.43
C ASN A 134 -44.45 13.06 18.95
N GLY A 135 -43.50 13.30 18.03
CA GLY A 135 -43.77 13.11 16.60
C GLY A 135 -43.91 11.65 16.22
N ASP A 136 -44.80 11.36 15.29
CA ASP A 136 -45.03 10.00 14.77
C ASP A 136 -45.46 10.10 13.31
N TYR A 137 -44.91 9.22 12.48
CA TYR A 137 -45.18 9.16 11.05
C TYR A 137 -45.61 7.74 10.70
N SER A 138 -46.84 7.60 10.17
CA SER A 138 -47.37 6.33 9.68
C SER A 138 -47.09 6.10 8.19
N ASP A 139 -46.50 7.09 7.51
CA ASP A 139 -46.15 7.09 6.08
C ASP A 139 -44.77 7.73 5.91
N ASP A 140 -43.80 6.95 5.46
CA ASP A 140 -42.42 7.38 5.29
C ASP A 140 -42.28 8.42 4.16
N THR A 141 -43.17 8.40 3.16
CA THR A 141 -43.21 9.41 2.09
C THR A 141 -43.53 10.78 2.70
N ALA A 142 -44.54 10.83 3.57
CA ALA A 142 -44.91 12.05 4.29
C ALA A 142 -43.81 12.50 5.25
N MET A 143 -43.09 11.56 5.89
CA MET A 143 -41.93 11.87 6.72
C MET A 143 -40.81 12.54 5.89
N TYR A 144 -40.46 11.99 4.73
CA TYR A 144 -39.42 12.55 3.86
C TYR A 144 -39.81 13.93 3.31
N HIS A 145 -41.06 14.11 2.87
CA HIS A 145 -41.54 15.43 2.49
C HIS A 145 -41.45 16.40 3.68
N ASP A 146 -41.88 16.02 4.88
CA ASP A 146 -41.80 16.90 6.04
C ASP A 146 -40.37 17.22 6.48
N LEU A 147 -39.42 16.30 6.30
CA LEU A 147 -38.00 16.56 6.52
C LEU A 147 -37.51 17.70 5.63
N VAL A 148 -37.86 17.67 4.34
CA VAL A 148 -37.46 18.68 3.36
C VAL A 148 -38.33 19.95 3.45
N ASP A 149 -39.60 19.82 3.84
CA ASP A 149 -40.58 20.91 3.82
C ASP A 149 -40.76 21.67 5.10
N LYS A 150 -40.91 20.95 6.21
CA LYS A 150 -41.20 21.49 7.53
C LYS A 150 -40.01 21.42 8.47
N GLY A 151 -38.93 20.74 8.06
CA GLY A 151 -37.70 20.61 8.82
C GLY A 151 -37.05 21.94 9.14
N TYR A 152 -37.30 23.01 8.37
CA TYR A 152 -36.66 24.31 8.55
C TYR A 152 -37.71 25.42 8.65
N VAL A 153 -37.93 25.96 9.86
CA VAL A 153 -38.82 27.12 10.06
C VAL A 153 -38.09 28.40 9.64
N ASP A 154 -36.84 28.57 10.09
CA ASP A 154 -35.81 29.46 9.56
C ASP A 154 -34.42 29.04 10.11
N ALA A 155 -33.35 29.75 9.72
CA ALA A 155 -31.97 29.46 10.16
C ALA A 155 -31.79 29.54 11.69
N ALA A 156 -32.60 30.36 12.36
CA ALA A 156 -32.53 30.58 13.79
C ALA A 156 -33.35 29.53 14.57
N THR A 157 -34.31 28.87 13.90
CA THR A 157 -35.22 27.90 14.50
C THR A 157 -35.36 26.66 13.60
N PRO A 158 -34.34 25.79 13.52
CA PRO A 158 -34.47 24.53 12.82
C PRO A 158 -35.55 23.66 13.48
N GLY A 159 -36.31 22.94 12.67
CA GLY A 159 -37.25 21.94 13.12
C GLY A 159 -36.54 20.75 13.78
N PRO A 160 -37.31 19.86 14.43
CA PRO A 160 -36.75 18.77 15.23
C PRO A 160 -35.87 17.81 14.42
N MET A 161 -36.31 17.41 13.22
CA MET A 161 -35.52 16.51 12.37
C MET A 161 -34.20 17.15 11.91
N ILE A 162 -34.24 18.41 11.46
CA ILE A 162 -33.04 19.14 11.02
C ILE A 162 -32.04 19.28 12.18
N SER A 163 -32.52 19.66 13.36
CA SER A 163 -31.70 19.75 14.56
C SER A 163 -31.07 18.40 14.93
N ALA A 164 -31.85 17.31 14.84
CA ALA A 164 -31.38 15.96 15.14
C ALA A 164 -30.32 15.50 14.15
N TYR A 165 -30.55 15.59 12.83
CA TYR A 165 -29.55 15.23 11.82
C TYR A 165 -28.25 16.02 11.98
N GLY A 166 -28.33 17.34 12.19
CA GLY A 166 -27.16 18.18 12.43
C GLY A 166 -26.39 17.77 13.69
N GLN A 167 -27.10 17.52 14.80
CA GLN A 167 -26.48 17.04 16.04
C GLN A 167 -25.81 15.68 15.87
N ILE A 168 -26.43 14.75 15.13
CA ILE A 168 -25.88 13.41 14.89
C ILE A 168 -24.61 13.50 14.05
N LEU A 169 -24.63 14.24 12.92
CA LEU A 169 -23.45 14.39 12.06
C LEU A 169 -22.30 15.10 12.80
N HIS A 170 -22.60 16.10 13.64
CA HIS A 170 -21.60 16.73 14.50
C HIS A 170 -21.04 15.77 15.56
N LEU A 171 -21.88 14.93 16.17
CA LEU A 171 -21.44 13.92 17.13
C LEU A 171 -20.56 12.85 16.45
N LEU A 172 -20.91 12.43 15.23
CA LEU A 172 -20.06 11.56 14.41
C LEU A 172 -18.74 12.24 14.03
N ALA A 173 -18.72 13.55 13.81
CA ALA A 173 -17.50 14.29 13.51
C ALA A 173 -16.56 14.42 14.73
N THR A 174 -17.12 14.50 15.95
CA THR A 174 -16.37 14.84 17.17
C THR A 174 -16.06 13.65 18.07
N HIS A 175 -16.82 12.56 17.97
CA HIS A 175 -16.58 11.34 18.74
C HIS A 175 -15.42 10.54 18.15
N THR A 176 -14.21 10.73 18.66
CA THR A 176 -13.01 10.03 18.14
C THR A 176 -12.69 8.73 18.88
N GLY A 177 -13.51 8.32 19.85
CA GLY A 177 -13.40 7.05 20.56
C GLY A 177 -14.17 5.94 19.85
N GLY A 178 -13.68 4.71 19.97
CA GLY A 178 -14.40 3.46 19.64
C GLY A 178 -15.28 3.47 18.39
N THR A 179 -16.37 2.71 18.48
CA THR A 179 -17.35 2.50 17.41
C THR A 179 -18.68 3.09 17.82
N VAL A 180 -19.29 3.88 16.92
CA VAL A 180 -20.65 4.39 17.13
C VAL A 180 -21.64 3.38 16.60
N LEU A 181 -22.67 3.04 17.37
CA LEU A 181 -23.84 2.32 16.90
C LEU A 181 -25.01 3.29 16.82
N ILE A 182 -25.60 3.45 15.64
CA ILE A 182 -26.79 4.26 15.41
C ILE A 182 -27.98 3.39 15.01
N HIS A 183 -29.14 3.65 15.59
CA HIS A 183 -30.34 2.89 15.25
C HIS A 183 -31.62 3.70 15.42
N CYS A 184 -32.70 3.19 14.84
CA CYS A 184 -34.05 3.66 15.10
C CYS A 184 -34.92 2.45 15.50
N SER A 185 -36.15 2.35 14.99
CA SER A 185 -36.99 1.14 15.22
C SER A 185 -36.58 -0.02 14.32
N HIS A 186 -36.50 0.20 13.01
CA HIS A 186 -36.11 -0.83 12.03
C HIS A 186 -34.73 -0.58 11.43
N GLY A 187 -34.08 0.55 11.76
CA GLY A 187 -32.78 0.89 11.21
C GLY A 187 -32.80 1.16 9.70
N MET A 188 -33.95 1.59 9.14
CA MET A 188 -34.15 1.77 7.70
C MET A 188 -34.20 3.25 7.32
N ASP A 189 -35.28 3.97 7.68
CA ASP A 189 -35.52 5.34 7.19
C ASP A 189 -34.70 6.37 7.96
N ARG A 190 -35.06 6.67 9.22
CA ARG A 190 -34.34 7.65 10.06
C ARG A 190 -32.84 7.38 10.15
N THR A 191 -32.46 6.11 10.28
CA THR A 191 -31.04 5.71 10.31
C THR A 191 -30.43 5.77 8.91
N GLY A 192 -31.17 5.36 7.89
CA GLY A 192 -30.69 5.39 6.50
C GLY A 192 -30.45 6.79 6.00
N THR A 193 -31.27 7.76 6.37
CA THR A 193 -31.05 9.17 6.02
C THR A 193 -29.79 9.75 6.66
N VAL A 194 -29.44 9.32 7.89
CA VAL A 194 -28.14 9.71 8.49
C VAL A 194 -26.99 9.14 7.65
N VAL A 195 -27.08 7.86 7.28
CA VAL A 195 -26.03 7.16 6.53
C VAL A 195 -25.93 7.70 5.11
N ASP A 196 -27.03 7.99 4.44
CA ASP A 196 -27.12 8.66 3.14
C ASP A 196 -26.38 10.01 3.15
N MET A 197 -26.71 10.89 4.10
CA MET A 197 -26.02 12.18 4.25
C MET A 197 -24.53 12.01 4.54
N LEU A 198 -24.16 11.04 5.37
CA LEU A 198 -22.76 10.74 5.67
C LEU A 198 -22.04 10.25 4.41
N ASP A 199 -22.58 9.26 3.71
CA ASP A 199 -22.00 8.68 2.51
C ASP A 199 -21.84 9.71 1.39
N HIS A 200 -22.78 10.65 1.24
CA HIS A 200 -22.63 11.81 0.37
C HIS A 200 -21.44 12.69 0.77
N ILE A 201 -21.27 13.00 2.07
CA ILE A 201 -20.09 13.75 2.57
C ILE A 201 -18.79 13.00 2.27
N LEU A 202 -18.82 11.67 2.40
CA LEU A 202 -17.71 10.75 2.14
C LEU A 202 -17.47 10.50 0.65
N GLY A 203 -18.31 11.01 -0.25
CA GLY A 203 -18.14 10.89 -1.71
C GLY A 203 -18.44 9.50 -2.27
N VAL A 204 -19.29 8.74 -1.60
CA VAL A 204 -19.79 7.43 -2.07
C VAL A 204 -20.71 7.63 -3.28
N SER A 205 -20.77 6.64 -4.17
CA SER A 205 -21.63 6.71 -5.35
C SER A 205 -23.12 6.58 -4.99
N GLU A 206 -23.99 7.27 -5.72
CA GLU A 206 -25.46 7.16 -5.58
C GLU A 206 -25.97 5.71 -5.65
N SER A 207 -25.32 4.87 -6.46
CA SER A 207 -25.67 3.45 -6.55
C SER A 207 -25.32 2.66 -5.30
N ASP A 208 -24.19 2.97 -4.65
CA ASP A 208 -23.76 2.30 -3.43
C ASP A 208 -24.57 2.78 -2.22
N ILE A 209 -24.95 4.07 -2.18
CA ILE A 209 -25.87 4.63 -1.19
C ILE A 209 -27.23 3.94 -1.28
N LEU A 210 -27.80 3.85 -2.49
CA LEU A 210 -29.06 3.15 -2.70
C LEU A 210 -28.95 1.66 -2.34
N HIS A 211 -27.85 1.01 -2.70
CA HIS A 211 -27.61 -0.40 -2.34
C HIS A 211 -27.63 -0.56 -0.82
N ASP A 212 -26.89 0.27 -0.06
CA ASP A 212 -26.91 0.23 1.41
C ASP A 212 -28.32 0.37 1.98
N TYR A 213 -29.08 1.34 1.48
CA TYR A 213 -30.44 1.57 1.92
C TYR A 213 -31.33 0.35 1.70
N LEU A 214 -31.26 -0.25 0.50
CA LEU A 214 -32.04 -1.42 0.13
C LEU A 214 -31.59 -2.71 0.84
N LEU A 215 -30.36 -2.81 1.36
CA LEU A 215 -29.95 -3.96 2.18
C LEU A 215 -30.84 -4.14 3.41
N SER A 216 -31.50 -3.07 3.88
CA SER A 216 -32.48 -3.15 4.97
C SER A 216 -33.64 -4.09 4.63
N ASN A 217 -34.09 -4.11 3.36
CA ASN A 217 -35.12 -5.04 2.91
C ASN A 217 -34.64 -6.50 2.94
N THR A 218 -33.39 -6.74 2.55
CA THR A 218 -32.79 -8.08 2.57
C THR A 218 -32.64 -8.59 3.99
N GLN A 219 -32.13 -7.76 4.91
CA GLN A 219 -31.87 -8.17 6.28
C GLN A 219 -33.14 -8.29 7.14
N LEU A 220 -34.17 -7.48 6.88
CA LEU A 220 -35.46 -7.58 7.57
C LEU A 220 -36.42 -8.57 6.91
N GLY A 221 -36.15 -9.02 5.69
CA GLY A 221 -37.03 -9.90 4.92
C GLY A 221 -38.31 -9.19 4.42
N VAL A 222 -38.20 -7.92 4.06
CA VAL A 222 -39.32 -7.04 3.65
C VAL A 222 -39.00 -6.34 2.32
N ASN A 223 -39.88 -5.46 1.84
CA ASN A 223 -39.69 -4.66 0.61
C ASN A 223 -40.14 -3.19 0.79
N TRP A 224 -40.01 -2.66 2.01
CA TRP A 224 -40.49 -1.32 2.39
C TRP A 224 -39.59 -0.22 1.87
N ALA A 225 -38.26 -0.41 1.92
CA ALA A 225 -37.32 0.51 1.30
C ALA A 225 -37.46 0.45 -0.22
N THR A 226 -37.54 1.60 -0.87
CA THR A 226 -37.61 1.67 -2.34
C THR A 226 -36.69 2.77 -2.86
N PRO A 227 -36.19 2.66 -4.11
CA PRO A 227 -35.48 3.76 -4.75
C PRO A 227 -36.30 5.06 -4.79
N ASP A 228 -37.63 4.94 -4.88
CA ASP A 228 -38.54 6.09 -4.93
C ASP A 228 -38.64 6.83 -3.60
N LEU A 229 -38.48 6.15 -2.45
CA LEU A 229 -38.48 6.81 -1.14
C LEU A 229 -37.20 7.63 -0.91
N LEU A 230 -36.01 7.02 -1.11
CA LEU A 230 -34.75 7.71 -0.84
C LEU A 230 -34.41 8.67 -1.98
N GLN A 231 -34.18 8.17 -3.19
CA GLN A 231 -33.71 8.98 -4.31
C GLN A 231 -34.85 9.71 -5.01
N GLY A 232 -35.97 9.02 -5.20
CA GLY A 232 -37.14 9.56 -5.89
C GLY A 232 -37.90 10.61 -5.09
N THR A 233 -37.77 10.65 -3.76
CA THR A 233 -38.49 11.59 -2.89
C THR A 233 -37.52 12.46 -2.11
N PHE A 234 -36.78 11.89 -1.15
CA PHE A 234 -35.91 12.69 -0.28
C PHE A 234 -34.82 13.45 -1.06
N GLU A 235 -33.95 12.76 -1.79
CA GLU A 235 -32.85 13.40 -2.53
C GLU A 235 -33.37 14.30 -3.65
N ARG A 236 -34.41 13.87 -4.38
CA ARG A 236 -35.04 14.68 -5.43
C ARG A 236 -35.59 16.00 -4.88
N ASP A 237 -36.29 15.95 -3.76
CA ASP A 237 -36.89 17.14 -3.16
C ASP A 237 -35.79 18.05 -2.59
N VAL A 238 -34.73 17.48 -1.99
CA VAL A 238 -33.51 18.20 -1.59
C VAL A 238 -32.86 18.90 -2.78
N ALA A 239 -32.65 18.19 -3.89
CA ALA A 239 -32.06 18.74 -5.11
C ALA A 239 -32.90 19.89 -5.67
N THR A 240 -34.22 19.70 -5.72
CA THR A 240 -35.18 20.67 -6.25
C THR A 240 -35.25 21.93 -5.41
N LYS A 241 -35.29 21.80 -4.07
CA LYS A 241 -35.56 22.92 -3.17
C LYS A 241 -34.32 23.63 -2.67
N TYR A 242 -33.20 22.90 -2.51
CA TYR A 242 -31.98 23.41 -1.89
C TYR A 242 -30.79 23.50 -2.84
N SER A 243 -30.96 23.18 -4.12
CA SER A 243 -29.89 23.13 -5.13
C SER A 243 -28.84 22.03 -4.85
N GLY A 244 -29.28 20.91 -4.26
CA GLY A 244 -28.46 19.72 -4.03
C GLY A 244 -28.09 19.49 -2.56
N MET A 245 -27.60 18.27 -2.29
CA MET A 245 -27.28 17.78 -0.95
C MET A 245 -26.21 18.63 -0.25
N ASP A 246 -25.18 19.09 -0.95
CA ASP A 246 -24.13 19.96 -0.36
C ASP A 246 -24.69 21.25 0.26
N SER A 247 -25.61 21.90 -0.45
CA SER A 247 -26.26 23.13 -0.01
C SER A 247 -27.23 22.85 1.14
N TYR A 248 -27.93 21.71 1.09
CA TYR A 248 -28.81 21.26 2.17
C TYR A 248 -28.04 20.95 3.46
N LEU A 249 -26.95 20.18 3.38
CA LEU A 249 -26.08 19.87 4.50
C LEU A 249 -25.50 21.13 5.15
N SER A 250 -24.92 22.02 4.33
CA SER A 250 -24.21 23.20 4.85
C SER A 250 -25.13 24.32 5.34
N LYS A 251 -26.27 24.57 4.67
CA LYS A 251 -27.13 25.72 4.97
C LYS A 251 -28.38 25.37 5.76
N THR A 252 -28.90 24.16 5.60
CA THR A 252 -30.16 23.74 6.23
C THR A 252 -29.90 22.86 7.43
N ILE A 253 -29.13 21.76 7.27
CA ILE A 253 -28.75 20.85 8.37
C ILE A 253 -27.74 21.52 9.31
N GLY A 254 -26.89 22.41 8.78
CA GLY A 254 -25.91 23.16 9.56
C GLY A 254 -24.59 22.42 9.79
N VAL A 255 -24.26 21.44 8.92
CA VAL A 255 -22.97 20.74 8.96
C VAL A 255 -21.87 21.69 8.48
N THR A 256 -20.91 21.98 9.34
CA THR A 256 -19.83 22.91 9.01
C THR A 256 -18.77 22.25 8.12
N SER A 257 -17.96 23.04 7.42
CA SER A 257 -16.80 22.51 6.69
C SER A 257 -15.80 21.79 7.60
N GLN A 258 -15.74 22.17 8.89
CA GLN A 258 -14.93 21.48 9.88
C GLN A 258 -15.50 20.10 10.20
N ASP A 259 -16.82 19.98 10.37
CA ASP A 259 -17.49 18.69 10.57
C ASP A 259 -17.27 17.78 9.35
N MET A 260 -17.47 18.29 8.14
CA MET A 260 -17.25 17.51 6.91
C MET A 260 -15.80 17.02 6.80
N ALA A 261 -14.81 17.86 7.14
CA ALA A 261 -13.41 17.47 7.14
C ALA A 261 -13.11 16.40 8.20
N ALA A 262 -13.67 16.54 9.41
CA ALA A 262 -13.50 15.57 10.48
C ALA A 262 -14.18 14.23 10.16
N LEU A 263 -15.38 14.24 9.55
CA LEU A 263 -16.06 13.04 9.07
C LEU A 263 -15.24 12.32 8.01
N ARG A 264 -14.71 13.04 7.01
CA ARG A 264 -13.83 12.45 5.99
C ARG A 264 -12.56 11.87 6.62
N SER A 265 -11.90 12.59 7.51
CA SER A 265 -10.73 12.09 8.23
C SER A 265 -11.05 10.88 9.11
N ARG A 266 -12.28 10.75 9.59
CA ARG A 266 -12.71 9.64 10.43
C ARG A 266 -13.09 8.43 9.59
N PHE A 267 -13.83 8.59 8.51
CA PHE A 267 -14.47 7.47 7.82
C PHE A 267 -13.85 7.14 6.46
N LEU A 268 -12.85 7.88 5.98
CA LEU A 268 -12.07 7.48 4.81
C LEU A 268 -10.71 6.93 5.26
N ILE A 269 -10.33 5.78 4.71
CA ILE A 269 -8.97 5.24 4.83
C ILE A 269 -8.07 6.12 3.97
N SER A 270 -7.03 6.70 4.56
CA SER A 270 -6.09 7.50 3.81
C SER A 270 -5.37 6.66 2.77
N ASN A 271 -5.23 7.20 1.56
CA ASN A 271 -4.38 6.66 0.50
C ASN A 271 -3.05 7.44 0.38
N ASP A 272 -2.78 8.33 1.35
CA ASP A 272 -1.64 9.25 1.35
C ASP A 272 -0.34 8.64 1.86
N ALA A 273 -0.39 7.38 2.32
CA ALA A 273 0.78 6.65 2.81
C ALA A 273 1.72 6.16 1.68
N SER A 274 1.65 6.71 0.47
CA SER A 274 2.48 6.23 -0.65
C SER A 274 3.83 6.94 -0.73
N ALA A 275 4.87 6.22 -1.13
CA ALA A 275 6.09 6.82 -1.66
C ALA A 275 5.91 7.18 -3.15
N SER A 276 6.41 8.33 -3.57
CA SER A 276 6.52 8.72 -4.98
C SER A 276 7.87 8.32 -5.59
N ALA A 277 8.92 8.24 -4.76
CA ALA A 277 10.22 7.68 -5.14
C ALA A 277 10.95 7.14 -3.92
N ILE A 278 11.69 6.03 -4.10
CA ILE A 278 12.69 5.59 -3.13
C ILE A 278 13.99 5.34 -3.91
N THR A 279 15.10 5.87 -3.40
CA THR A 279 16.44 5.61 -3.95
C THR A 279 17.38 5.14 -2.87
N ILE A 280 18.25 4.18 -3.19
CA ILE A 280 19.31 3.70 -2.30
C ILE A 280 20.65 3.94 -2.98
N GLY A 281 21.53 4.74 -2.36
CA GLY A 281 22.83 5.09 -2.94
C GLY A 281 22.71 5.73 -4.33
N GLY A 282 21.60 6.40 -4.62
CA GLY A 282 21.29 7.00 -5.93
C GLY A 282 20.62 6.06 -6.94
N VAL A 283 20.45 4.77 -6.65
CA VAL A 283 19.75 3.82 -7.52
C VAL A 283 18.25 3.83 -7.21
N SER A 284 17.43 4.01 -8.24
CA SER A 284 15.97 4.00 -8.12
C SER A 284 15.42 2.60 -7.82
N VAL A 285 14.46 2.53 -6.92
CA VAL A 285 13.80 1.30 -6.49
C VAL A 285 12.47 1.15 -7.22
N PRO A 286 12.16 -0.03 -7.79
CA PRO A 286 10.83 -0.32 -8.34
C PRO A 286 9.78 -0.39 -7.23
N LEU A 287 8.97 0.66 -7.09
CA LEU A 287 8.01 0.79 -5.99
C LEU A 287 6.92 -0.29 -6.01
N ASP A 288 6.47 -0.70 -7.20
CA ASP A 288 5.44 -1.74 -7.33
C ASP A 288 5.92 -3.08 -6.78
N SER A 289 7.18 -3.45 -7.06
CA SER A 289 7.78 -4.66 -6.48
C SER A 289 8.05 -4.50 -4.99
N ALA A 290 8.54 -3.33 -4.56
CA ALA A 290 8.85 -3.05 -3.17
C ALA A 290 7.62 -3.09 -2.25
N ALA A 291 6.44 -2.74 -2.78
CA ALA A 291 5.18 -2.76 -2.03
C ALA A 291 4.56 -4.16 -1.86
N THR A 292 5.19 -5.22 -2.39
CA THR A 292 4.73 -6.60 -2.24
C THR A 292 5.47 -7.32 -1.10
N ASP A 293 4.92 -8.42 -0.61
CA ASP A 293 5.58 -9.28 0.40
C ASP A 293 6.94 -9.84 -0.07
N ALA A 294 7.16 -9.96 -1.38
CA ALA A 294 8.44 -10.38 -1.94
C ALA A 294 9.50 -9.28 -1.89
N GLY A 295 9.07 -8.01 -1.91
CA GLY A 295 9.93 -6.83 -1.97
C GLY A 295 10.63 -6.64 -3.32
N ALA A 296 11.35 -5.52 -3.44
CA ALA A 296 12.21 -5.23 -4.57
C ALA A 296 13.64 -5.75 -4.34
N SER A 297 14.35 -6.06 -5.42
CA SER A 297 15.78 -6.35 -5.38
C SER A 297 16.53 -5.36 -6.26
N ILE A 298 17.58 -4.77 -5.74
CA ILE A 298 18.50 -3.90 -6.48
C ILE A 298 19.94 -4.34 -6.23
N THR A 299 20.84 -4.04 -7.15
CA THR A 299 22.27 -4.28 -6.98
C THR A 299 23.01 -2.97 -6.78
N LEU A 300 23.85 -2.88 -5.75
CA LEU A 300 24.62 -1.67 -5.47
C LEU A 300 26.00 -2.02 -4.90
N ALA A 301 27.04 -1.40 -5.46
CA ALA A 301 28.42 -1.49 -4.99
C ALA A 301 28.64 -0.60 -3.75
N ILE A 302 27.99 -0.91 -2.62
CA ILE A 302 28.17 -0.20 -1.35
C ILE A 302 28.83 -1.12 -0.31
N PRO A 303 29.85 -0.65 0.45
CA PRO A 303 30.55 -1.52 1.38
C PRO A 303 29.71 -1.93 2.59
N SER A 304 28.96 -0.97 3.13
CA SER A 304 28.03 -1.15 4.23
C SER A 304 26.80 -0.28 3.97
N LEU A 305 25.62 -0.88 4.10
CA LEU A 305 24.35 -0.20 3.93
C LEU A 305 23.92 0.44 5.26
N ALA A 306 23.54 1.72 5.22
CA ALA A 306 23.04 2.46 6.37
C ALA A 306 21.74 3.19 6.02
N PRO A 307 20.91 3.58 7.01
CA PRO A 307 19.68 4.33 6.76
C PRO A 307 19.89 5.64 5.99
N ALA A 308 21.06 6.28 6.14
CA ALA A 308 21.40 7.52 5.43
C ALA A 308 21.54 7.35 3.91
N ASP A 309 21.75 6.12 3.43
CA ASP A 309 21.85 5.81 2.00
C ASP A 309 20.48 5.75 1.33
N VAL A 310 19.40 5.69 2.11
CA VAL A 310 18.03 5.58 1.64
C VAL A 310 17.38 6.95 1.64
N GLN A 311 16.92 7.39 0.47
CA GLN A 311 16.15 8.61 0.30
C GLN A 311 14.72 8.24 -0.09
N VAL A 312 13.74 8.78 0.63
CA VAL A 312 12.32 8.54 0.41
C VAL A 312 11.66 9.87 0.08
N VAL A 313 10.99 9.94 -1.06
CA VAL A 313 10.08 11.02 -1.41
C VAL A 313 8.67 10.49 -1.27
N THR A 314 7.88 11.10 -0.39
CA THR A 314 6.48 10.73 -0.18
C THR A 314 5.60 11.27 -1.32
N GLY A 315 4.46 10.63 -1.57
CA GLY A 315 3.45 11.13 -2.50
C GLY A 315 2.69 12.32 -1.93
N ASN A 316 2.51 12.35 -0.62
CA ASN A 316 1.91 13.46 0.13
C ASN A 316 2.97 14.19 0.95
N ALA A 317 3.01 15.53 0.89
CA ALA A 317 4.01 16.35 1.55
C ALA A 317 3.94 16.32 3.09
N ASP A 318 2.77 16.00 3.64
CA ASP A 318 2.54 15.90 5.08
C ASP A 318 2.72 14.47 5.61
N ALA A 319 2.94 13.49 4.72
CA ALA A 319 3.28 12.13 5.11
C ALA A 319 4.72 12.05 5.63
N THR A 320 4.96 11.09 6.53
CA THR A 320 6.29 10.85 7.10
C THR A 320 6.81 9.49 6.66
N SER A 321 8.12 9.27 6.74
CA SER A 321 8.72 7.97 6.46
C SER A 321 9.72 7.56 7.53
N THR A 322 9.80 6.26 7.78
CA THR A 322 10.79 5.64 8.65
C THR A 322 11.55 4.58 7.86
N VAL A 323 12.87 4.58 7.99
CA VAL A 323 13.78 3.64 7.30
C VAL A 323 14.46 2.76 8.34
N THR A 324 14.37 1.45 8.17
CA THR A 324 15.15 0.47 8.93
C THR A 324 16.06 -0.29 7.98
N VAL A 325 17.32 -0.48 8.39
CA VAL A 325 18.30 -1.26 7.64
C VAL A 325 18.83 -2.37 8.52
N SER A 326 18.75 -3.61 8.03
CA SER A 326 19.28 -4.80 8.70
C SER A 326 20.10 -5.65 7.72
N GLY A 327 21.42 -5.45 7.74
CA GLY A 327 22.32 -6.06 6.76
C GLY A 327 22.06 -5.51 5.36
N GLN A 328 21.65 -6.37 4.43
CA GLN A 328 21.27 -6.00 3.06
C GLN A 328 19.77 -5.74 2.88
N LYS A 329 18.97 -5.86 3.94
CA LYS A 329 17.54 -5.58 3.88
C LYS A 329 17.25 -4.15 4.28
N VAL A 330 16.36 -3.51 3.53
CA VAL A 330 15.81 -2.19 3.80
C VAL A 330 14.31 -2.30 3.92
N ASP A 331 13.77 -1.76 4.99
CA ASP A 331 12.33 -1.63 5.20
C ASP A 331 12.01 -0.14 5.32
N VAL A 332 11.17 0.34 4.41
CA VAL A 332 10.63 1.70 4.45
C VAL A 332 9.16 1.61 4.81
N THR A 333 8.75 2.35 5.84
CA THR A 333 7.34 2.55 6.16
C THR A 333 7.01 4.01 5.93
N VAL A 334 6.05 4.27 5.05
CA VAL A 334 5.46 5.61 4.87
C VAL A 334 4.18 5.66 5.69
N THR A 335 4.02 6.70 6.49
CA THR A 335 2.84 6.93 7.33
C THR A 335 2.13 8.18 6.81
N ALA A 336 0.84 8.04 6.49
CA ALA A 336 0.00 9.14 6.04
C ALA A 336 -0.14 10.23 7.11
N PRO A 337 -0.64 11.43 6.75
CA PRO A 337 -0.88 12.53 7.70
C PRO A 337 -1.82 12.16 8.85
N ASP A 338 -2.70 11.17 8.65
CA ASP A 338 -3.62 10.64 9.67
C ASP A 338 -2.91 9.88 10.82
N ARG A 339 -1.60 9.61 10.68
CA ARG A 339 -0.74 8.87 11.62
C ARG A 339 -1.14 7.42 11.90
N VAL A 340 -2.08 6.87 11.15
CA VAL A 340 -2.61 5.51 11.33
C VAL A 340 -2.36 4.68 10.09
N THR A 341 -2.63 5.24 8.91
CA THR A 341 -2.45 4.53 7.65
C THR A 341 -0.96 4.46 7.32
N THR A 342 -0.45 3.23 7.21
CA THR A 342 0.93 2.96 6.80
C THR A 342 0.98 2.15 5.51
N LYS A 343 2.04 2.35 4.73
CA LYS A 343 2.40 1.48 3.61
C LYS A 343 3.86 1.07 3.75
N HIS A 344 4.09 -0.22 3.57
CA HIS A 344 5.41 -0.83 3.70
C HIS A 344 6.03 -1.07 2.33
N TYR A 345 7.34 -0.84 2.25
CA TYR A 345 8.17 -1.10 1.08
C TYR A 345 9.40 -1.87 1.53
N GLY A 346 9.48 -3.14 1.14
CA GLY A 346 10.61 -4.02 1.45
C GLY A 346 11.59 -4.10 0.29
N MET A 347 12.89 -4.00 0.57
CA MET A 347 13.95 -4.15 -0.44
C MET A 347 15.11 -5.01 0.05
N THR A 348 15.75 -5.69 -0.90
CA THR A 348 17.06 -6.34 -0.71
C THR A 348 18.09 -5.68 -1.62
N VAL A 349 19.23 -5.29 -1.04
CA VAL A 349 20.36 -4.69 -1.74
C VAL A 349 21.44 -5.75 -1.92
N ALA A 350 21.46 -6.39 -3.08
CA ALA A 350 22.47 -7.36 -3.44
C ALA A 350 23.81 -6.68 -3.70
N LYS A 351 24.90 -7.33 -3.30
CA LYS A 351 26.24 -6.92 -3.74
C LYS A 351 26.45 -7.28 -5.20
N PRO A 352 27.28 -6.51 -5.93
CA PRO A 352 27.73 -6.86 -7.27
C PRO A 352 28.44 -8.22 -7.26
N VAL A 353 28.22 -8.99 -8.32
CA VAL A 353 28.86 -10.28 -8.53
C VAL A 353 30.04 -10.09 -9.49
N ILE A 354 31.13 -10.82 -9.22
CA ILE A 354 32.33 -10.87 -10.06
C ILE A 354 32.60 -12.30 -10.49
N ALA A 355 33.26 -12.45 -11.64
CA ALA A 355 33.70 -13.71 -12.21
C ALA A 355 35.11 -13.57 -12.79
N ILE A 356 35.82 -14.70 -12.94
CA ILE A 356 37.12 -14.78 -13.60
C ILE A 356 36.95 -15.64 -14.85
N ALA A 357 37.47 -15.17 -15.98
CA ALA A 357 37.28 -15.83 -17.28
C ALA A 357 38.16 -17.09 -17.46
N GLN A 358 39.26 -17.20 -16.71
CA GLN A 358 40.17 -18.34 -16.73
C GLN A 358 39.65 -19.53 -15.88
N SER A 359 40.19 -20.73 -16.14
CA SER A 359 39.85 -22.00 -15.47
C SER A 359 40.03 -22.00 -13.94
N ASP A 360 39.42 -23.00 -13.28
CA ASP A 360 39.35 -23.19 -11.81
C ASP A 360 40.69 -23.15 -11.05
N SER A 361 41.82 -23.34 -11.75
CA SER A 361 43.17 -23.20 -11.19
C SER A 361 43.92 -22.02 -11.84
N LEU A 362 44.32 -21.05 -11.02
CA LEU A 362 45.07 -19.87 -11.43
C LEU A 362 46.55 -20.05 -11.05
N THR A 363 47.49 -19.72 -11.94
CA THR A 363 48.92 -19.82 -11.63
C THR A 363 49.42 -18.52 -10.98
N ALA A 364 50.18 -18.60 -9.88
CA ALA A 364 50.86 -17.44 -9.31
C ALA A 364 51.73 -16.73 -10.38
N GLY A 365 51.69 -15.40 -10.42
CA GLY A 365 52.35 -14.61 -11.48
C GLY A 365 51.61 -14.50 -12.81
N ALA A 366 50.49 -15.21 -13.01
CA ALA A 366 49.70 -15.12 -14.24
C ALA A 366 48.77 -13.90 -14.25
N SER A 367 48.47 -13.40 -15.45
CA SER A 367 47.40 -12.42 -15.65
C SER A 367 46.04 -13.11 -15.61
N VAL A 368 45.12 -12.54 -14.83
CA VAL A 368 43.72 -12.97 -14.72
C VAL A 368 42.82 -11.87 -15.24
N THR A 369 41.69 -12.25 -15.85
CA THR A 369 40.69 -11.33 -16.39
C THR A 369 39.43 -11.45 -15.54
N LEU A 370 39.09 -10.36 -14.88
CA LEU A 370 37.92 -10.25 -14.01
C LEU A 370 36.80 -9.54 -14.76
N THR A 371 35.60 -10.12 -14.70
CA THR A 371 34.37 -9.51 -15.17
C THR A 371 33.40 -9.32 -14.01
N GLY A 372 32.46 -8.39 -14.14
CA GLY A 372 31.42 -8.19 -13.13
C GLY A 372 30.34 -7.23 -13.60
N SER A 373 29.22 -7.20 -12.87
CA SER A 373 28.10 -6.31 -13.16
C SER A 373 27.44 -5.80 -11.88
N GLY A 374 26.73 -4.67 -11.98
CA GLY A 374 26.06 -4.02 -10.83
C GLY A 374 26.92 -2.99 -10.11
N PHE A 375 27.99 -2.50 -10.75
CA PHE A 375 28.87 -1.48 -10.19
C PHE A 375 28.40 -0.06 -10.55
N THR A 376 28.71 0.91 -9.69
CA THR A 376 28.43 2.32 -9.96
C THR A 376 29.19 2.79 -11.21
N PRO A 377 28.50 3.24 -12.28
CA PRO A 377 29.13 3.64 -13.54
C PRO A 377 30.24 4.68 -13.37
N GLY A 378 31.35 4.50 -14.08
CA GLY A 378 32.52 5.39 -14.04
C GLY A 378 33.36 5.34 -12.77
N SER A 379 32.96 4.55 -11.76
CA SER A 379 33.73 4.38 -10.52
C SER A 379 34.91 3.42 -10.73
N VAL A 380 36.00 3.67 -9.98
CA VAL A 380 37.21 2.84 -9.99
C VAL A 380 37.26 2.04 -8.69
N TYR A 381 37.48 0.73 -8.83
CA TYR A 381 37.57 -0.22 -7.72
C TYR A 381 38.95 -0.89 -7.70
N GLN A 382 39.40 -1.25 -6.50
CA GLN A 382 40.63 -2.02 -6.31
C GLN A 382 40.33 -3.51 -6.43
N ILE A 383 41.13 -4.25 -7.20
CA ILE A 383 41.08 -5.72 -7.26
C ILE A 383 41.95 -6.23 -6.12
N VAL A 384 41.36 -6.95 -5.18
CA VAL A 384 42.04 -7.44 -3.97
C VAL A 384 42.02 -8.97 -3.97
N VAL A 385 43.20 -9.59 -3.80
CA VAL A 385 43.35 -11.00 -3.48
C VAL A 385 43.51 -11.15 -1.97
N HIS A 386 42.83 -12.14 -1.38
CA HIS A 386 42.77 -12.31 0.07
C HIS A 386 43.31 -13.68 0.49
N SER A 387 44.55 -13.64 0.99
CA SER A 387 45.11 -14.53 2.03
C SER A 387 45.74 -13.68 3.12
N THR A 388 46.56 -12.71 2.72
CA THR A 388 46.72 -11.38 3.33
C THR A 388 46.23 -10.36 2.30
N PRO A 389 45.35 -9.40 2.62
CA PRO A 389 44.77 -8.50 1.61
C PRO A 389 45.84 -7.77 0.80
N THR A 390 45.95 -8.09 -0.49
CA THR A 390 46.89 -7.46 -1.42
C THR A 390 46.13 -6.90 -2.61
N VAL A 391 46.33 -5.61 -2.90
CA VAL A 391 45.78 -4.96 -4.10
C VAL A 391 46.62 -5.38 -5.30
N ILE A 392 45.99 -6.05 -6.27
CA ILE A 392 46.64 -6.64 -7.45
C ILE A 392 46.33 -5.89 -8.75
N GLY A 393 45.41 -4.92 -8.70
CA GLY A 393 45.02 -4.12 -9.85
C GLY A 393 43.88 -3.16 -9.55
N GLN A 394 43.39 -2.51 -10.61
CA GLN A 394 42.21 -1.64 -10.56
C GLN A 394 41.26 -2.00 -11.69
N ALA A 395 39.98 -1.72 -11.47
CA ALA A 395 38.92 -1.97 -12.42
C ALA A 395 37.98 -0.77 -12.48
N THR A 396 37.67 -0.29 -13.70
CA THR A 396 36.76 0.84 -13.90
C THR A 396 35.43 0.32 -14.44
N ALA A 397 34.34 0.71 -13.79
CA ALA A 397 33.00 0.38 -14.27
C ALA A 397 32.63 1.19 -15.51
N GLY A 398 32.14 0.50 -16.54
CA GLY A 398 31.57 1.08 -17.74
C GLY A 398 30.30 1.88 -17.45
N SER A 399 29.77 2.56 -18.47
CA SER A 399 28.53 3.34 -18.38
C SER A 399 27.30 2.49 -18.03
N ASP A 400 27.36 1.18 -18.30
CA ASP A 400 26.33 0.19 -17.99
C ASP A 400 26.55 -0.52 -16.64
N GLY A 401 27.56 -0.10 -15.86
CA GLY A 401 27.91 -0.71 -14.58
C GLY A 401 28.59 -2.08 -14.70
N THR A 402 29.04 -2.47 -15.89
CA THR A 402 29.86 -3.66 -16.09
C THR A 402 31.34 -3.35 -15.92
N ILE A 403 32.11 -4.35 -15.51
CA ILE A 403 33.56 -4.27 -15.38
C ILE A 403 34.19 -5.37 -16.23
N THR A 404 35.28 -5.05 -16.91
CA THR A 404 36.24 -6.02 -17.46
C THR A 404 37.64 -5.47 -17.23
N ALA A 405 38.45 -6.16 -16.43
CA ALA A 405 39.80 -5.71 -16.06
C ALA A 405 40.77 -6.89 -15.97
N SER A 406 42.04 -6.64 -16.25
CA SER A 406 43.11 -7.62 -16.07
C SER A 406 44.00 -7.24 -14.89
N ALA A 407 44.35 -8.22 -14.06
CA ALA A 407 45.28 -8.07 -12.95
C ALA A 407 46.30 -9.22 -12.94
N VAL A 408 47.49 -8.99 -12.40
CA VAL A 408 48.52 -10.03 -12.27
C VAL A 408 48.54 -10.54 -10.85
N LEU A 409 48.43 -11.86 -10.67
CA LEU A 409 48.55 -12.47 -9.34
C LEU A 409 50.00 -12.32 -8.83
N PRO A 410 50.22 -12.03 -7.53
CA PRO A 410 51.56 -11.99 -6.97
C PRO A 410 52.31 -13.29 -7.21
N VAL A 411 53.60 -13.20 -7.53
CA VAL A 411 54.46 -14.37 -7.81
C VAL A 411 54.76 -15.20 -6.56
N ASP A 412 54.67 -14.56 -5.40
CA ASP A 412 54.87 -15.10 -4.06
C ASP A 412 53.54 -15.54 -3.40
N LEU A 413 52.43 -15.51 -4.13
CA LEU A 413 51.13 -15.97 -3.63
C LEU A 413 51.19 -17.49 -3.37
N GLU A 414 50.92 -17.90 -2.13
CA GLU A 414 50.95 -19.31 -1.74
C GLU A 414 49.96 -20.15 -2.56
N ALA A 415 50.33 -21.40 -2.86
CA ALA A 415 49.40 -22.33 -3.50
C ALA A 415 48.30 -22.75 -2.51
N GLY A 416 47.04 -22.72 -2.94
CA GLY A 416 45.90 -23.05 -2.07
C GLY A 416 44.63 -22.26 -2.40
N ALA A 417 43.69 -22.26 -1.46
CA ALA A 417 42.42 -21.53 -1.58
C ALA A 417 42.61 -20.06 -1.20
N HIS A 418 42.12 -19.16 -2.06
CA HIS A 418 42.12 -17.71 -1.84
C HIS A 418 40.74 -17.15 -2.18
N THR A 419 40.50 -15.88 -1.87
CA THR A 419 39.35 -15.15 -2.43
C THR A 419 39.80 -13.90 -3.19
N VAL A 420 39.00 -13.51 -4.18
CA VAL A 420 39.13 -12.26 -4.91
C VAL A 420 37.90 -11.44 -4.66
N PHE A 421 38.04 -10.14 -4.42
CA PHE A 421 36.91 -9.22 -4.33
C PHE A 421 37.28 -7.84 -4.86
N LEU A 422 36.27 -7.04 -5.15
CA LEU A 422 36.45 -5.62 -5.47
C LEU A 422 36.23 -4.76 -4.23
N ALA A 423 37.12 -3.79 -4.03
CA ALA A 423 37.07 -2.85 -2.93
C ALA A 423 36.96 -1.40 -3.42
N ASP A 424 36.39 -0.53 -2.59
CA ASP A 424 36.40 0.91 -2.83
C ASP A 424 37.81 1.52 -2.65
N SER A 425 37.92 2.84 -2.84
CA SER A 425 39.19 3.57 -2.66
C SER A 425 39.74 3.53 -1.23
N SER A 426 38.90 3.19 -0.24
CA SER A 426 39.25 3.05 1.17
C SER A 426 39.57 1.61 1.57
N GLY A 427 39.51 0.66 0.61
CA GLY A 427 39.80 -0.75 0.83
C GLY A 427 38.62 -1.56 1.39
N ASN A 428 37.41 -1.03 1.40
CA ASN A 428 36.23 -1.76 1.88
C ASN A 428 35.63 -2.61 0.76
N ALA A 429 35.30 -3.87 1.05
CA ALA A 429 34.74 -4.80 0.07
C ALA A 429 33.34 -4.39 -0.41
N VAL A 430 33.20 -4.11 -1.71
CA VAL A 430 31.94 -3.75 -2.35
C VAL A 430 31.27 -4.91 -3.07
N SER A 431 32.00 -5.97 -3.44
CA SER A 431 31.45 -7.19 -4.02
C SER A 431 31.42 -8.34 -3.01
N ASP A 432 30.71 -9.42 -3.34
CA ASP A 432 30.91 -10.69 -2.66
C ASP A 432 32.30 -11.26 -3.01
N PRO A 433 32.95 -11.97 -2.07
CA PRO A 433 34.23 -12.62 -2.33
C PRO A 433 34.06 -13.84 -3.24
N LEU A 434 34.83 -13.89 -4.32
CA LEU A 434 34.91 -14.99 -5.25
C LEU A 434 36.03 -15.96 -4.82
N ALA A 435 35.69 -17.21 -4.55
CA ALA A 435 36.68 -18.23 -4.22
C ALA A 435 37.50 -18.64 -5.46
N VAL A 436 38.82 -18.75 -5.30
CA VAL A 436 39.75 -19.19 -6.35
C VAL A 436 40.79 -20.16 -5.79
N THR A 437 41.29 -21.07 -6.63
CA THR A 437 42.41 -21.94 -6.26
C THR A 437 43.66 -21.52 -7.01
N VAL A 438 44.74 -21.26 -6.28
CA VAL A 438 46.03 -20.85 -6.85
C VAL A 438 46.99 -22.02 -6.83
N VAL A 439 47.69 -22.25 -7.95
CA VAL A 439 48.78 -23.22 -8.08
C VAL A 439 50.13 -22.50 -8.17
N ALA A 440 51.18 -23.12 -7.64
CA ALA A 440 52.52 -22.56 -7.66
C ALA A 440 53.01 -22.32 -9.10
N ALA A 441 53.74 -21.22 -9.30
CA ALA A 441 54.43 -20.98 -10.56
C ALA A 441 55.43 -22.12 -10.82
N ALA A 442 55.45 -22.65 -12.04
CA ALA A 442 56.43 -23.67 -12.41
C ALA A 442 57.84 -23.10 -12.25
N THR A 443 58.58 -23.58 -11.25
CA THR A 443 59.99 -23.27 -11.11
C THR A 443 60.72 -23.85 -12.32
N THR A 444 61.21 -22.99 -13.21
CA THR A 444 62.18 -23.38 -14.23
C THR A 444 63.51 -23.66 -13.55
N THR A 445 63.64 -24.84 -12.93
CA THR A 445 64.95 -25.34 -12.51
C THR A 445 65.77 -25.65 -13.76
N GLY A 446 66.74 -24.79 -14.03
CA GLY A 446 67.76 -25.00 -15.05
C GLY A 446 68.47 -26.34 -14.85
N THR A 447 68.58 -27.08 -15.94
CA THR A 447 69.23 -28.38 -16.05
C THR A 447 70.68 -28.32 -15.58
N ALA A 448 71.03 -29.12 -14.57
CA ALA A 448 72.41 -29.54 -14.32
C ALA A 448 72.46 -31.07 -14.23
N ALA A 449 73.07 -31.69 -15.24
CA ALA A 449 73.50 -33.08 -15.19
C ALA A 449 74.64 -33.21 -14.16
N THR A 450 74.70 -34.27 -13.33
CA THR A 450 75.38 -35.56 -13.59
C THR A 450 75.38 -36.47 -12.34
N THR A 451 75.48 -37.78 -12.61
CA THR A 451 76.06 -38.90 -11.82
C THR A 451 75.33 -39.53 -10.60
N THR A 452 74.71 -40.69 -10.89
CA THR A 452 74.82 -42.02 -10.24
C THR A 452 74.92 -42.17 -8.71
N GLY A 453 73.93 -42.90 -8.17
CA GLY A 453 74.02 -43.64 -6.90
C GLY A 453 72.75 -44.48 -6.66
N THR A 454 72.88 -45.79 -6.78
CA THR A 454 71.81 -46.81 -6.64
C THR A 454 71.46 -47.07 -5.17
N ALA A 455 70.17 -47.10 -4.79
CA ALA A 455 69.64 -47.99 -3.73
C ALA A 455 68.09 -48.00 -3.63
N ALA A 456 67.52 -49.20 -3.83
CA ALA A 456 66.42 -49.87 -3.11
C ALA A 456 65.07 -49.16 -2.78
N SER A 457 64.03 -49.68 -3.45
CA SER A 457 62.66 -50.05 -3.03
C SER A 457 62.18 -49.78 -1.58
N ALA A 458 61.01 -49.11 -1.46
CA ALA A 458 59.95 -49.48 -0.51
C ALA A 458 58.58 -48.87 -0.93
N THR A 459 57.57 -49.73 -0.97
CA THR A 459 56.13 -49.50 -1.20
C THR A 459 55.39 -49.01 0.05
N GLY A 460 54.34 -48.19 -0.12
CA GLY A 460 53.26 -47.92 0.85
C GLY A 460 52.51 -46.61 0.52
N THR A 461 51.38 -46.64 -0.19
CA THR A 461 49.96 -46.61 0.29
C THR A 461 49.49 -45.35 1.03
N ASP A 462 48.44 -44.75 0.45
CA ASP A 462 47.55 -43.64 0.84
C ASP A 462 47.35 -43.32 2.34
N ALA A 463 47.12 -42.03 2.62
CA ALA A 463 46.00 -41.56 3.45
C ALA A 463 45.77 -40.04 3.34
N SER A 464 44.53 -39.66 3.00
CA SER A 464 43.96 -38.31 3.11
C SER A 464 43.80 -37.88 4.58
N LEU A 465 44.09 -36.62 4.92
CA LEU A 465 43.47 -35.96 6.07
C LEU A 465 43.19 -34.48 5.80
N ALA A 466 41.98 -34.09 6.20
CA ALA A 466 41.28 -32.83 6.02
C ALA A 466 41.92 -31.63 6.75
N GLY A 467 41.78 -30.44 6.15
CA GLY A 467 42.12 -29.15 6.78
C GLY A 467 40.96 -28.56 7.61
N PRO A 468 41.24 -27.64 8.55
CA PRO A 468 40.20 -27.00 9.34
C PRO A 468 39.64 -25.72 8.70
N SER A 469 38.41 -25.42 9.12
CA SER A 469 37.47 -24.36 8.74
C SER A 469 37.92 -22.92 9.00
N VAL A 470 37.47 -21.99 8.14
CA VAL A 470 37.68 -20.53 8.22
C VAL A 470 36.58 -19.86 9.07
N ALA A 471 36.98 -19.00 10.00
CA ALA A 471 36.10 -18.08 10.71
C ALA A 471 35.99 -16.74 9.97
N THR A 472 34.77 -16.26 9.78
CA THR A 472 34.42 -14.95 9.22
C THR A 472 34.55 -13.86 10.29
N GLY A 473 35.46 -12.91 10.08
CA GLY A 473 35.60 -11.70 10.90
C GLY A 473 36.33 -10.61 10.11
N GLY A 474 35.66 -9.47 9.91
CA GLY A 474 36.10 -8.38 9.04
C GLY A 474 37.45 -7.78 9.44
N THR A 475 38.27 -7.41 8.45
CA THR A 475 39.54 -6.72 8.69
C THR A 475 39.78 -5.60 7.67
N ARG A 476 40.24 -4.48 8.21
CA ARG A 476 40.64 -3.24 7.52
C ARG A 476 42.09 -3.36 7.08
N VAL A 477 42.44 -2.89 5.88
CA VAL A 477 43.82 -2.90 5.37
C VAL A 477 44.59 -1.71 6.00
N GLU A 478 45.68 -1.98 6.74
CA GLU A 478 46.64 -0.95 7.17
C GLU A 478 47.71 -0.72 6.10
N GLN A 479 48.06 0.55 5.84
CA GLN A 479 49.13 0.95 4.92
C GLN A 479 50.39 1.44 5.66
N PRO A 480 51.61 1.21 5.13
CA PRO A 480 52.80 1.91 5.57
C PRO A 480 52.96 3.28 4.86
N SER A 481 53.59 4.23 5.56
CA SER A 481 53.54 5.67 5.33
C SER A 481 54.49 6.24 4.26
N ALA A 482 53.91 7.10 3.41
CA ALA A 482 54.39 8.34 2.75
C ALA A 482 55.52 8.29 1.71
N TRP A 483 55.50 9.23 0.75
CA TRP A 483 56.47 10.33 0.49
C TRP A 483 55.95 11.21 -0.70
N PRO A 484 56.45 12.45 -0.91
CA PRO A 484 55.61 13.65 -1.12
C PRO A 484 55.58 14.19 -2.56
N ALA A 485 54.38 14.49 -3.09
CA ALA A 485 54.24 15.24 -4.36
C ALA A 485 52.95 16.07 -4.54
N VAL A 486 52.18 16.38 -3.48
CA VAL A 486 50.88 17.08 -3.62
C VAL A 486 50.86 18.49 -3.00
N ALA A 487 52.02 19.10 -2.77
CA ALA A 487 52.11 20.46 -2.23
C ALA A 487 51.87 21.60 -3.25
N LEU A 488 51.58 21.30 -4.53
CA LEU A 488 51.36 22.34 -5.57
C LEU A 488 49.91 22.50 -6.04
N GLY A 489 48.98 21.61 -5.64
CA GLY A 489 47.56 21.71 -6.02
C GLY A 489 46.73 22.67 -5.15
N ALA A 490 47.14 22.90 -3.90
CA ALA A 490 46.36 23.67 -2.93
C ALA A 490 46.45 25.20 -3.12
N LEU A 491 47.43 25.72 -3.87
CA LEU A 491 47.57 27.16 -4.13
C LEU A 491 46.76 27.63 -5.36
N GLY A 492 46.39 26.74 -6.29
CA GLY A 492 45.60 27.07 -7.47
C GLY A 492 44.10 27.29 -7.18
N LEU A 493 43.55 26.55 -6.22
CA LEU A 493 42.12 26.63 -5.86
C LEU A 493 41.78 27.84 -4.97
N ALA A 494 42.75 28.35 -4.19
CA ALA A 494 42.56 29.55 -3.37
C ALA A 494 42.48 30.84 -4.22
N LEU A 495 43.18 30.90 -5.36
CA LEU A 495 43.14 32.06 -6.27
C LEU A 495 41.85 32.12 -7.11
N LEU A 496 41.25 30.97 -7.45
CA LEU A 496 39.95 30.90 -8.14
C LEU A 496 38.77 31.26 -7.22
N GLY A 497 38.84 30.91 -5.93
CA GLY A 497 37.83 31.30 -4.93
C GLY A 497 37.76 32.82 -4.69
N ALA A 498 38.90 33.50 -4.70
CA ALA A 498 38.96 34.95 -4.49
C ALA A 498 38.32 35.76 -5.64
N VAL A 499 38.44 35.29 -6.88
CA VAL A 499 37.84 35.95 -8.06
C VAL A 499 36.31 35.83 -8.08
N VAL A 500 35.76 34.70 -7.64
CA VAL A 500 34.30 34.47 -7.59
C VAL A 500 33.62 35.28 -6.48
N VAL A 501 34.29 35.49 -5.34
CA VAL A 501 33.76 36.29 -4.23
C VAL A 501 33.78 37.79 -4.55
N LEU A 502 34.80 38.27 -5.27
CA LEU A 502 34.86 39.65 -5.76
C LEU A 502 33.81 39.94 -6.84
N TYR A 503 33.51 38.98 -7.72
CA TYR A 503 32.48 39.13 -8.76
C TYR A 503 31.04 39.15 -8.20
N ARG A 504 30.79 38.48 -7.06
CA ARG A 504 29.47 38.51 -6.40
C ARG A 504 29.20 39.81 -5.62
N ARG A 505 30.24 40.46 -5.08
CA ARG A 505 30.08 41.72 -4.34
C ARG A 505 29.74 42.91 -5.24
N THR A 506 30.35 43.01 -6.42
CA THR A 506 30.09 44.10 -7.38
C THR A 506 28.70 44.03 -8.02
N ARG A 507 28.11 42.84 -8.12
CA ARG A 507 26.75 42.66 -8.64
C ARG A 507 25.67 43.10 -7.65
N SER A 508 25.92 42.99 -6.34
CA SER A 508 24.97 43.41 -5.28
C SER A 508 24.85 44.93 -5.09
N THR A 509 25.77 45.71 -5.66
CA THR A 509 25.76 47.19 -5.61
C THR A 509 25.13 47.85 -6.83
N LEU A 510 24.72 47.07 -7.83
CA LEU A 510 24.04 47.57 -9.05
C LEU A 510 22.52 47.34 -9.03
N GLU A 511 21.99 46.71 -7.98
CA GLU A 511 20.55 46.45 -7.79
C GLU A 511 19.98 47.12 -6.52
N ARG A 512 20.55 48.25 -6.10
CA ARG A 512 19.94 49.16 -5.12
C ARG A 512 19.81 50.57 -5.66
#